data_AF-A0A8T4IRZ6-F1
#
_entry.id   AF-A0A8T4IRZ6-F1
#
_cell.length_a   1.000
_cell.length_b   1.000
_cell.length_c   1.000
_cell.angle_alpha   90.00
_cell.angle_beta   90.00
_cell.angle_gamma   90.00
#
_symmetry.space_group_name_H-M   'P 1'
#
loop_
_entity.id
_entity.type
_entity.pdbx_description
1 polymer ?
#
loop_
_entity_poly.entity_id
_entity_poly.type
_entity_poly.pdbx_seq_one_letter_code
_entity_poly.pdbx_strand_id
1 'polypeptide(L)'
;MSSKRQRNSALEELLRADGWTRAGLADAVCTAATRRGVPVVCTDRHVRRWVSGEVRWPQERYLVPLQQVLGVPPEAMGFVPRSAVPTAAAPPPP
;
A
#
# COMPACT_ATOMS: atom_id res chain seq x y z
N MET A 1 -23.47 -15.40 -3.27
CA MET A 1 -23.34 -14.37 -2.23
C MET A 1 -22.06 -13.60 -2.48
N SER A 2 -22.13 -12.44 -3.15
CA SER A 2 -20.94 -11.64 -3.46
C SER A 2 -20.43 -11.01 -2.17
N SER A 3 -19.36 -11.56 -1.59
CA SER A 3 -18.63 -10.92 -0.50
C SER A 3 -18.21 -9.52 -0.97
N LYS A 4 -18.97 -8.50 -0.57
CA LYS A 4 -18.76 -7.12 -0.99
C LYS A 4 -17.36 -6.74 -0.55
N ARG A 5 -16.45 -6.55 -1.50
CA ARG A 5 -15.09 -6.10 -1.21
C ARG A 5 -15.21 -4.76 -0.48
N GLN A 6 -14.72 -4.71 0.76
CA GLN A 6 -14.68 -3.46 1.50
C GLN A 6 -13.61 -2.59 0.87
N ARG A 7 -13.97 -1.37 0.47
CA ARG A 7 -12.99 -0.39 -0.02
C ARG A 7 -11.98 -0.10 1.08
N ASN A 8 -10.74 0.15 0.67
CA ASN A 8 -9.71 0.62 1.57
C ASN A 8 -9.84 2.14 1.76
N SER A 9 -10.69 2.53 2.69
CA SER A 9 -10.94 3.95 3.03
C SER A 9 -9.72 4.63 3.64
N ALA A 10 -8.85 3.89 4.35
CA ALA A 10 -7.64 4.45 4.96
C ALA A 10 -6.63 4.90 3.90
N LEU A 11 -6.36 4.06 2.89
CA LEU A 11 -5.51 4.46 1.76
C LEU A 11 -6.11 5.62 0.97
N GLU A 12 -7.44 5.65 0.80
CA GLU A 12 -8.12 6.76 0.14
C GLU A 12 -8.01 8.07 0.92
N GLU A 13 -8.02 8.00 2.25
CA GLU A 13 -7.82 9.15 3.12
C GLU A 13 -6.38 9.67 3.10
N LEU A 14 -5.39 8.78 3.17
CA LEU A 14 -3.97 9.15 3.02
C LEU A 14 -3.71 9.86 1.70
N LEU A 15 -4.23 9.31 0.59
CA LEU A 15 -4.13 9.94 -0.72
C LEU A 15 -4.71 11.36 -0.72
N ARG A 16 -5.84 11.57 -0.05
CA ARG A 16 -6.51 12.87 0.01
C ARG A 16 -5.78 13.85 0.92
N ALA A 17 -5.33 13.40 2.09
CA ALA A 17 -4.67 14.22 3.10
C ALA A 17 -3.35 14.79 2.59
N ASP A 18 -2.55 13.95 1.90
CA ASP A 18 -1.24 14.34 1.37
C ASP A 18 -1.30 14.86 -0.07
N GLY A 19 -2.50 14.94 -0.67
CA GLY A 19 -2.70 15.46 -2.04
C GLY A 19 -2.17 14.53 -3.14
N TRP A 20 -1.97 13.24 -2.85
CA TRP A 20 -1.52 12.27 -3.83
C TRP A 20 -2.58 11.96 -4.88
N THR A 21 -2.18 12.00 -6.14
CA THR A 21 -2.91 11.32 -7.20
C THR A 21 -2.56 9.83 -7.23
N ARG A 22 -3.46 9.00 -7.73
CA ARG A 22 -3.21 7.56 -7.88
C ARG A 22 -2.04 7.26 -8.82
N ALA A 23 -1.90 8.03 -9.90
CA ALA A 23 -0.76 7.93 -10.81
C ALA A 23 0.54 8.37 -10.11
N GLY A 24 0.52 9.50 -9.39
CA GLY A 24 1.67 9.99 -8.64
C GLY A 24 2.16 9.02 -7.57
N LEU A 25 1.23 8.39 -6.83
CA LEU A 25 1.59 7.33 -5.88
C LEU A 25 2.22 6.13 -6.61
N ALA A 26 1.68 5.73 -7.76
CA ALA A 26 2.24 4.63 -8.53
C ALA A 26 3.67 4.91 -9.00
N ASP A 27 3.94 6.13 -9.49
CA ASP A 27 5.27 6.56 -9.92
C ASP A 27 6.26 6.62 -8.75
N ALA A 28 5.81 7.13 -7.60
CA ALA A 28 6.60 7.16 -6.37
C ALA A 28 6.97 5.74 -5.90
N VAL A 29 6.02 4.81 -5.95
CA VAL A 29 6.25 3.38 -5.65
C VAL A 29 7.25 2.75 -6.62
N CYS A 30 7.10 2.97 -7.93
CA CYS A 30 8.08 2.50 -8.93
C CYS A 30 9.49 3.04 -8.64
N THR A 31 9.59 4.33 -8.33
CA THR A 31 10.86 5.01 -8.03
C THR A 31 11.49 4.43 -6.76
N ALA A 32 10.73 4.28 -5.68
CA ALA A 32 11.20 3.70 -4.43
C ALA A 32 11.63 2.24 -4.61
N ALA A 33 10.87 1.44 -5.35
CA ALA A 33 11.22 0.05 -5.64
C ALA A 33 12.52 -0.07 -6.46
N THR A 34 12.69 0.79 -7.45
CA THR A 34 13.91 0.88 -8.27
C THR A 34 15.13 1.24 -7.42
N ARG A 35 15.00 2.22 -6.50
CA ARG A 35 16.09 2.59 -5.56
C ARG A 35 16.50 1.44 -4.64
N ARG A 36 15.61 0.49 -4.38
CA ARG A 36 15.89 -0.72 -3.59
C ARG A 36 16.46 -1.87 -4.42
N GLY A 37 16.65 -1.70 -5.73
CA GLY A 37 17.10 -2.78 -6.63
C GLY A 37 16.01 -3.80 -6.97
N VAL A 38 14.74 -3.51 -6.65
CA VAL A 38 13.59 -4.36 -6.97
C VAL A 38 12.64 -3.59 -7.88
N PRO A 39 13.00 -3.32 -9.15
CA PRO A 39 12.14 -2.57 -10.04
C PRO A 39 10.79 -3.28 -10.22
N VAL A 40 9.71 -2.52 -10.07
CA VAL A 40 8.33 -3.02 -10.27
C VAL A 40 7.60 -2.12 -11.25
N VAL A 41 6.65 -2.70 -11.97
CA VAL A 41 5.67 -1.93 -12.73
C VAL A 41 4.47 -1.72 -11.83
N CYS A 42 4.35 -0.51 -11.28
CA CYS A 42 3.18 -0.01 -10.57
C CYS A 42 2.49 1.04 -11.44
N THR A 43 1.15 1.03 -11.46
CA THR A 43 0.34 1.92 -12.30
C THR A 43 -0.90 2.38 -11.54
N ASP A 44 -1.60 3.42 -12.03
CA ASP A 44 -2.90 3.87 -11.48
C ASP A 44 -3.86 2.69 -11.25
N ARG A 45 -3.87 1.71 -12.15
CA ARG A 45 -4.71 0.51 -12.03
C ARG A 45 -4.39 -0.31 -10.78
N HIS A 46 -3.11 -0.42 -10.38
CA HIS A 46 -2.73 -1.10 -9.15
C HIS A 46 -3.25 -0.33 -7.94
N VAL A 47 -3.07 0.98 -7.93
CA VAL A 47 -3.56 1.84 -6.83
C VAL A 47 -5.08 1.80 -6.73
N ARG A 48 -5.81 1.82 -7.86
CA ARG A 48 -7.27 1.63 -7.89
C ARG A 48 -7.70 0.31 -7.27
N ARG A 49 -6.97 -0.78 -7.52
CA ARG A 49 -7.25 -2.11 -6.95
C ARG A 49 -7.01 -2.17 -5.45
N TRP A 50 -6.04 -1.41 -4.94
CA TRP A 50 -5.81 -1.27 -3.50
C TRP A 50 -6.93 -0.48 -2.84
N VAL A 51 -7.27 0.70 -3.39
CA VAL A 51 -8.36 1.55 -2.90
C VAL A 51 -9.72 0.86 -2.98
N SER A 52 -10.00 0.10 -4.04
CA SER A 52 -11.26 -0.63 -4.19
C SER A 52 -11.38 -1.85 -3.26
N GLY A 53 -10.28 -2.27 -2.64
CA GLY A 53 -10.21 -3.51 -1.87
C GLY A 53 -10.18 -4.78 -2.74
N GLU A 54 -10.00 -4.67 -4.06
CA GLU A 54 -9.74 -5.82 -4.96
C GLU A 54 -8.51 -6.60 -4.49
N VAL A 55 -7.49 -5.87 -4.04
CA VAL A 55 -6.26 -6.42 -3.45
C VAL A 55 -6.22 -6.03 -1.97
N ARG A 56 -6.52 -7.00 -1.10
CA ARG A 56 -6.49 -6.85 0.36
C ARG A 56 -5.09 -6.77 0.95
N TRP A 57 -4.14 -7.46 0.32
CA TRP A 57 -2.73 -7.46 0.69
C TRP A 57 -1.87 -7.48 -0.59
N PRO A 58 -1.21 -6.38 -0.95
CA PRO A 58 -0.27 -6.34 -2.06
C PRO A 58 0.92 -7.29 -1.82
N GLN A 59 1.60 -7.70 -2.89
CA GLN A 59 2.86 -8.44 -2.75
C GLN A 59 3.93 -7.54 -2.13
N GLU A 60 4.88 -8.15 -1.41
CA GLU A 60 5.92 -7.44 -0.67
C GLU A 60 6.72 -6.43 -1.52
N ARG A 61 7.00 -6.79 -2.78
CA ARG A 61 7.67 -5.91 -3.75
C ARG A 61 6.96 -4.57 -4.02
N TYR A 62 5.65 -4.47 -3.76
CA TYR A 62 4.88 -3.22 -3.81
C TYR A 62 4.70 -2.63 -2.41
N LEU A 63 4.46 -3.49 -1.44
CA LEU A 63 4.07 -3.13 -0.09
C LEU A 63 5.23 -2.45 0.68
N VAL A 64 6.48 -2.88 0.48
CA VAL A 64 7.64 -2.23 1.11
C VAL A 64 7.92 -0.83 0.52
N PRO A 65 8.01 -0.64 -0.82
CA PRO A 65 8.10 0.72 -1.38
C PRO A 65 6.92 1.62 -1.00
N LEU A 66 5.72 1.06 -0.89
CA LEU A 66 4.53 1.81 -0.49
C LEU A 66 4.63 2.32 0.96
N GLN A 67 5.12 1.51 1.89
CA GLN A 67 5.45 1.96 3.26
C GLN A 67 6.51 3.06 3.27
N GLN A 68 7.53 2.98 2.41
CA GLN A 68 8.55 4.03 2.33
C GLN A 68 8.01 5.35 1.79
N VAL A 69 7.09 5.30 0.82
CA VAL A 69 6.49 6.51 0.22
C VAL A 69 5.51 7.18 1.17
N LEU A 70 4.66 6.39 1.84
CA LEU A 70 3.60 6.92 2.71
C LEU A 70 4.02 7.05 4.17
N GLY A 71 5.17 6.50 4.56
CA GLY A 71 5.71 6.62 5.92
C GLY A 71 4.92 5.90 7.01
N VAL A 72 3.92 5.09 6.65
CA VAL A 72 3.02 4.40 7.59
C VAL A 72 2.99 2.89 7.32
N PRO A 73 2.71 2.06 8.34
CA PRO A 73 2.65 0.63 8.18
C PRO A 73 1.43 0.19 7.33
N PRO A 74 1.46 -1.01 6.71
CA PRO A 74 0.42 -1.51 5.80
C PRO A 74 -0.98 -1.54 6.41
N GLU A 75 -1.06 -1.85 7.70
CA GLU A 75 -2.29 -1.91 8.47
C GLU A 75 -2.88 -0.51 8.66
N ALA A 76 -2.05 0.51 8.91
CA ALA A 76 -2.49 1.91 8.98
C ALA A 76 -2.96 2.43 7.61
N MET A 77 -2.43 1.86 6.53
CA MET A 77 -2.93 2.09 5.17
C MET A 77 -4.20 1.29 4.86
N GLY A 78 -4.73 0.50 5.79
CA GLY A 78 -5.96 -0.30 5.62
C GLY A 78 -5.79 -1.62 4.87
N PHE A 79 -4.57 -2.10 4.67
CA PHE A 79 -4.33 -3.45 4.15
C PHE A 79 -4.51 -4.49 5.24
N VAL A 80 -5.05 -5.65 4.86
CA VAL A 80 -5.35 -6.76 5.78
C VAL A 80 -4.52 -7.99 5.40
N PRO A 81 -3.65 -8.50 6.29
CA PRO A 81 -2.81 -9.67 6.00
C PRO A 81 -3.66 -10.87 5.57
N ARG A 82 -3.18 -11.65 4.60
CA ARG A 82 -3.91 -12.82 4.06
C ARG A 82 -3.95 -14.04 5.00
N SER A 83 -3.64 -13.87 6.28
CA SER A 83 -3.21 -14.87 7.27
C SER A 83 -1.70 -15.10 7.25
N ALA A 84 -1.00 -14.47 8.18
CA ALA A 84 0.29 -14.93 8.71
C ALA A 84 0.39 -14.39 10.15
N VAL A 85 0.92 -15.24 11.04
CA VAL A 85 1.18 -15.02 12.46
C VAL A 85 1.65 -13.58 12.73
N PRO A 86 1.16 -12.90 13.79
CA PRO A 86 1.58 -11.55 14.12
C PRO A 86 3.08 -11.55 14.47
N THR A 87 3.93 -11.25 13.50
CA THR A 87 5.28 -10.76 13.82
C THR A 87 5.12 -9.27 14.01
N ALA A 88 5.03 -8.89 15.28
CA ALA A 88 5.07 -7.50 15.72
C ALA A 88 6.24 -6.78 15.05
N ALA A 89 5.93 -5.77 14.23
CA ALA A 89 6.90 -4.74 13.88
C ALA A 89 6.99 -3.79 15.08
N ALA A 90 8.21 -3.71 15.61
CA ALA A 90 8.68 -3.15 16.88
C ALA A 90 8.30 -1.68 17.17
N PRO A 91 8.38 -1.25 18.45
CA PRO A 91 8.23 0.17 18.84
C PRO A 91 9.38 1.02 18.27
N PRO A 92 9.20 2.36 18.13
CA PRO A 92 10.24 3.24 17.63
C PRO A 92 11.47 3.24 18.56
N PRO A 93 12.70 3.43 18.05
CA PRO A 93 13.89 3.57 18.89
C PRO A 93 13.82 4.87 19.73
N PRO A 94 14.55 4.94 20.86
CA PRO A 94 14.49 6.06 21.81
C PRO A 94 14.96 7.39 21.23
#